data_AF-A0A6V7IY12-F1
#
_entry.id   AF-A0A6V7IY12-F1
#
_cell.length_a   1.000
_cell.length_b   1.000
_cell.length_c   1.000
_cell.angle_alpha   90.00
_cell.angle_beta   90.00
_cell.angle_gamma   90.00
#
_symmetry.space_group_name_H-M   'P 1'
#
loop_
_entity.id
_entity.type
_entity.pdbx_description
1 polymer ?
#
loop_
_entity_poly.entity_id
_entity_poly.type
_entity_poly.pdbx_seq_one_letter_code
_entity_poly.pdbx_strand_id
1 'polypeptide(L)'
;GTTLLLELDDLAGMEISYKPGDHLGVFACNKTELVDGILARIEQTMDFDTPVELQTQKQSHTPNGIIKTWVPHDRFTPNSLRMLLTRFLDITTPPSPNLLRYFSSIATNPKEKAQLNLLAT
;
A
#
# COMPACT_ATOMS: atom_id res chain seq x y z
N GLY A 1 9.27 -24.64 14.08
CA GLY A 1 8.34 -24.27 13.01
C GLY A 1 7.16 -25.21 13.08
N THR A 2 5.95 -24.70 12.89
CA THR A 2 4.72 -25.50 12.87
C THR A 2 4.24 -25.59 11.44
N THR A 3 3.86 -26.79 10.99
CA THR A 3 3.24 -27.01 9.68
C THR A 3 1.77 -27.28 9.88
N LEU A 4 0.93 -26.60 9.10
CA LEU A 4 -0.52 -26.78 9.12
C LEU A 4 -0.97 -27.34 7.77
N LEU A 5 -1.85 -28.34 7.81
CA LEU A 5 -2.63 -28.78 6.65
C LEU A 5 -3.95 -28.01 6.67
N LEU A 6 -4.29 -27.35 5.55
CA LEU A 6 -5.53 -26.60 5.39
C LEU A 6 -6.39 -27.27 4.33
N GLU A 7 -7.65 -27.50 4.66
CA GLU A 7 -8.70 -27.91 3.74
C GLU A 7 -9.64 -26.72 3.57
N LEU A 8 -9.95 -26.36 2.32
CA LEU A 8 -10.73 -25.19 1.98
C LEU A 8 -12.03 -25.65 1.32
N ASP A 9 -13.14 -25.54 2.05
CA ASP A 9 -14.48 -25.78 1.53
C ASP A 9 -15.08 -24.49 0.96
N ASP A 10 -15.92 -24.62 -0.07
CA ASP A 10 -16.76 -23.54 -0.62
C ASP A 10 -16.02 -22.20 -0.77
N LEU A 11 -15.04 -22.16 -1.70
CA LEU A 11 -14.30 -20.94 -2.05
C LEU A 11 -15.23 -19.91 -2.70
N ALA A 12 -16.02 -19.21 -1.89
CA ALA A 12 -16.95 -18.15 -2.30
C ALA A 12 -17.86 -18.54 -3.48
N GLY A 13 -18.35 -19.79 -3.54
CA GLY A 13 -19.16 -20.29 -4.65
C GLY A 13 -18.42 -20.40 -5.99
N MET A 14 -17.10 -20.36 -6.00
CA MET A 14 -16.29 -20.60 -7.19
C MET A 14 -16.09 -22.11 -7.40
N GLU A 15 -16.48 -22.61 -8.58
CA GLU A 15 -16.01 -23.93 -9.04
C GLU A 15 -14.55 -23.81 -9.48
N ILE A 16 -13.62 -24.09 -8.57
CA ILE A 16 -12.19 -24.13 -8.88
C ILE A 16 -11.80 -25.56 -9.24
N SER A 17 -11.64 -25.82 -10.54
CA SER A 17 -11.06 -27.07 -11.03
C SER A 17 -9.54 -27.01 -10.94
N TYR A 18 -8.92 -28.05 -10.38
CA TYR A 18 -7.47 -28.16 -10.27
C TYR A 18 -7.03 -29.62 -10.45
N LYS A 19 -5.75 -29.82 -10.75
CA LYS A 19 -5.09 -31.12 -10.82
C LYS A 19 -3.98 -31.22 -9.78
N PRO A 20 -3.58 -32.44 -9.41
CA PRO A 20 -2.40 -32.63 -8.58
C PRO A 20 -1.17 -31.95 -9.21
N GLY A 21 -0.53 -31.06 -8.45
CA GLY A 21 0.61 -30.26 -8.89
C GLY A 21 0.30 -28.78 -9.20
N ASP A 22 -0.98 -28.40 -9.29
CA ASP A 22 -1.38 -27.00 -9.48
C ASP A 22 -1.14 -26.18 -8.20
N HIS A 23 -0.93 -24.86 -8.37
CA HIS A 23 -0.75 -23.91 -7.28
C HIS A 23 -2.01 -23.06 -7.08
N LEU A 24 -2.32 -22.75 -5.82
CA LEU A 24 -3.38 -21.81 -5.46
C LEU A 24 -2.77 -20.46 -5.03
N GLY A 25 -3.10 -19.39 -5.74
CA GLY A 25 -2.75 -18.03 -5.34
C GLY A 25 -3.69 -17.55 -4.22
N VAL A 26 -3.13 -17.13 -3.09
CA VAL A 26 -3.89 -16.64 -1.93
C VAL A 26 -3.53 -15.20 -1.65
N PHE A 27 -4.53 -14.31 -1.66
CA PHE A 27 -4.37 -12.92 -1.23
C PHE A 27 -4.51 -12.84 0.29
N ALA A 28 -3.37 -12.75 0.98
CA ALA A 28 -3.34 -12.57 2.42
C ALA A 28 -3.69 -11.13 2.83
N CYS A 29 -3.90 -10.96 4.13
CA CYS A 29 -4.20 -9.67 4.74
C CYS A 29 -3.08 -9.33 5.73
N ASN A 30 -2.74 -8.04 5.82
CA ASN A 30 -1.87 -7.58 6.87
C ASN A 30 -2.54 -7.73 8.24
N LYS A 31 -1.73 -7.96 9.27
CA LYS A 31 -2.21 -8.03 10.65
C LYS A 31 -2.78 -6.68 11.08
N THR A 32 -3.93 -6.72 11.76
CA THR A 32 -4.61 -5.52 12.26
C THR A 32 -3.69 -4.66 13.13
N GLU A 33 -2.85 -5.27 13.97
CA GLU A 33 -1.94 -4.50 14.83
C GLU A 33 -0.93 -3.66 14.03
N LEU A 34 -0.47 -4.15 12.87
CA LEU A 34 0.44 -3.41 12.00
C LEU A 34 -0.28 -2.26 11.29
N VAL A 35 -1.49 -2.53 10.79
CA VAL A 35 -2.32 -1.52 10.13
C VAL A 35 -2.64 -0.38 11.10
N ASP A 36 -3.14 -0.71 12.29
CA ASP A 36 -3.46 0.27 13.32
C ASP A 36 -2.22 1.02 13.81
N GLY A 37 -1.09 0.32 13.93
CA GLY A 37 0.20 0.93 14.28
C GLY A 37 0.65 2.00 13.29
N ILE A 38 0.42 1.80 11.98
CA ILE A 38 0.70 2.81 10.95
C ILE A 38 -0.30 3.96 11.03
N LEU A 39 -1.61 3.65 11.10
CA LEU A 39 -2.65 4.68 11.15
C LEU A 39 -2.49 5.61 12.35
N ALA A 40 -2.07 5.10 13.51
CA ALA A 40 -1.78 5.89 14.70
C ALA A 40 -0.60 6.86 14.56
N ARG A 41 0.25 6.68 13.53
CA ARG A 41 1.41 7.55 13.24
C ARG A 41 1.13 8.59 12.15
N ILE A 42 0.01 8.45 11.44
CA ILE A 42 -0.41 9.38 10.41
C ILE A 42 -1.20 10.51 11.07
N GLU A 43 -0.92 11.76 10.67
CA GLU A 43 -1.73 12.90 11.09
C GLU A 43 -3.17 12.70 10.60
N GLN A 44 -4.12 12.66 11.54
CA GLN A 44 -5.52 12.36 11.23
C GLN A 44 -6.21 13.59 10.63
N THR A 45 -5.99 13.80 9.33
CA THR A 45 -6.63 14.86 8.54
C THR A 45 -7.95 14.40 7.89
N MET A 46 -8.23 13.10 7.96
CA MET A 46 -9.43 12.46 7.42
C MET A 46 -9.84 11.26 8.27
N ASP A 47 -11.07 10.79 8.06
CA ASP A 47 -11.50 9.48 8.54
C ASP A 47 -10.88 8.37 7.66
N PHE A 48 -10.11 7.47 8.28
CA PHE A 48 -9.39 6.40 7.59
C PHE A 48 -10.28 5.26 7.12
N ASP A 49 -11.55 5.23 7.55
CA ASP A 49 -12.55 4.25 7.16
C ASP A 49 -13.48 4.76 6.05
N THR A 50 -13.48 6.08 5.79
CA THR A 50 -14.19 6.68 4.66
C THR A 50 -13.44 6.42 3.34
N PRO A 51 -14.12 5.89 2.29
CA PRO A 51 -13.50 5.71 0.98
C PRO A 51 -13.03 7.02 0.35
N VAL A 52 -11.82 7.01 -0.23
CA VAL A 52 -11.25 8.12 -0.98
C VAL A 52 -10.78 7.67 -2.36
N GLU A 53 -10.80 8.58 -3.33
CA GLU A 53 -10.24 8.34 -4.66
C GLU A 53 -8.87 9.02 -4.78
N LEU A 54 -7.85 8.24 -5.15
CA LEU A 54 -6.55 8.79 -5.48
C LEU A 54 -6.60 9.39 -6.90
N GLN A 55 -6.25 10.66 -7.02
CA GLN A 55 -6.16 11.35 -8.31
C GLN A 55 -4.72 11.81 -8.58
N THR A 56 -4.33 11.75 -9.86
CA THR A 56 -3.04 12.25 -10.34
C THR A 56 -3.28 13.50 -11.19
N GLN A 57 -2.54 14.57 -10.91
CA GLN A 57 -2.56 15.76 -11.77
C GLN A 57 -1.69 15.52 -13.01
N LYS A 58 -2.32 15.34 -14.17
CA LYS A 58 -1.64 15.28 -15.47
C LYS A 58 -1.49 16.70 -16.01
N GLN A 59 -0.32 16.96 -16.61
CA GLN A 59 -0.05 18.21 -17.32
C GLN A 59 0.10 17.92 -18.81
N SER A 60 -0.63 18.66 -19.64
CA SER A 60 -0.55 18.57 -21.09
C SER A 60 -0.07 19.90 -21.66
N HIS A 61 0.99 19.84 -22.47
CA HIS A 61 1.46 20.99 -23.22
C HIS A 61 0.64 21.13 -24.49
N THR A 62 -0.04 22.27 -24.63
CA THR A 62 -0.79 22.64 -25.83
C THR A 62 -0.16 23.89 -26.46
N PRO A 63 -0.46 24.20 -27.73
CA PRO A 63 -0.03 25.46 -28.34
C PRO A 63 -0.47 26.71 -27.56
N ASN A 64 -1.53 26.59 -26.74
CA ASN A 64 -2.09 27.68 -25.94
C ASN A 64 -1.60 27.67 -24.47
N GLY A 65 -0.60 26.85 -24.15
CA GLY A 65 -0.02 26.75 -22.80
C GLY A 65 -0.20 25.39 -22.13
N ILE A 66 0.05 25.34 -20.83
CA ILE A 66 -0.01 24.13 -20.01
C ILE A 66 -1.41 23.98 -19.41
N ILE A 67 -2.07 22.87 -19.73
CA ILE A 67 -3.35 22.49 -19.13
C ILE A 67 -3.08 21.46 -18.03
N LYS A 68 -3.66 21.68 -16.85
CA LYS A 68 -3.59 20.74 -15.72
C LYS A 68 -4.95 20.09 -15.51
N THR A 69 -4.99 18.77 -15.49
CA THR A 69 -6.22 17.99 -15.30
C THR A 69 -5.99 16.94 -14.22
N TRP A 70 -6.94 16.82 -13.30
CA TRP A 70 -6.96 15.73 -12.33
C TRP A 70 -7.69 14.53 -12.92
N VAL A 71 -7.06 13.37 -12.83
CA VAL A 71 -7.65 12.11 -13.30
C VAL A 71 -7.49 11.03 -12.23
N PRO A 72 -8.42 10.07 -12.13
CA PRO A 72 -8.27 8.92 -11.24
C PRO A 72 -6.96 8.17 -11.49
N HIS A 73 -6.38 7.63 -10.43
CA HIS A 73 -5.17 6.82 -10.53
C HIS A 73 -5.50 5.40 -11.03
N ASP A 74 -4.85 4.99 -12.13
CA ASP A 74 -5.21 3.76 -12.87
C ASP A 74 -5.21 2.47 -12.04
N ARG A 75 -4.37 2.39 -10.99
CA ARG A 75 -4.21 1.18 -10.15
C ARG A 75 -5.18 1.07 -8.97
N PHE A 76 -5.72 2.18 -8.48
CA PHE A 76 -6.43 2.19 -7.19
C PHE A 76 -7.87 2.64 -7.39
N THR A 77 -8.80 1.73 -7.12
CA THR A 77 -10.23 2.08 -7.03
C THR A 77 -10.51 2.80 -5.71
N PRO A 78 -11.61 3.57 -5.61
CA PRO A 78 -11.99 4.23 -4.37
C PRO A 78 -12.06 3.23 -3.20
N ASN A 79 -11.24 3.46 -2.18
CA ASN A 79 -11.13 2.60 -0.99
C ASN A 79 -10.77 3.44 0.22
N SER A 80 -11.04 2.92 1.41
CA SER A 80 -10.56 3.53 2.65
C SER A 80 -9.06 3.29 2.82
N LEU A 81 -8.36 4.18 3.52
CA LEU A 81 -6.93 4.01 3.78
C LEU A 81 -6.66 2.72 4.56
N ARG A 82 -7.53 2.39 5.52
CA ARG A 82 -7.45 1.13 6.27
C ARG A 82 -7.52 -0.08 5.34
N MET A 83 -8.43 -0.08 4.37
CA MET A 83 -8.56 -1.18 3.40
C MET A 83 -7.31 -1.32 2.54
N LEU A 84 -6.76 -0.20 2.06
CA LEU A 84 -5.52 -0.20 1.27
C LEU A 84 -4.36 -0.82 2.06
N LEU A 85 -4.14 -0.39 3.29
CA LEU A 85 -3.10 -0.93 4.18
C LEU A 85 -3.37 -2.39 4.57
N THR A 86 -4.63 -2.83 4.62
CA THR A 86 -4.97 -4.21 5.02
C THR A 86 -4.78 -5.22 3.88
N ARG A 87 -5.14 -4.85 2.64
CA ARG A 87 -5.28 -5.82 1.54
C ARG A 87 -4.41 -5.55 0.31
N PHE A 88 -4.00 -4.31 0.08
CA PHE A 88 -3.48 -3.88 -1.22
C PHE A 88 -2.06 -3.30 -1.19
N LEU A 89 -1.53 -3.02 0.00
CA LEU A 89 -0.19 -2.48 0.20
C LEU A 89 0.65 -3.44 1.04
N ASP A 90 1.89 -3.65 0.60
CA ASP A 90 2.89 -4.32 1.41
C ASP A 90 3.47 -3.34 2.43
N ILE A 91 3.23 -3.63 3.70
CA ILE A 91 3.71 -2.84 4.84
C ILE A 91 4.77 -3.58 5.66
N THR A 92 5.25 -4.72 5.15
CA THR A 92 6.11 -5.67 5.87
C THR A 92 7.48 -5.83 5.22
N THR A 93 7.60 -5.61 3.92
CA THR A 93 8.90 -5.55 3.25
C THR A 93 9.71 -4.36 3.77
N PRO A 94 10.99 -4.56 4.16
CA PRO A 94 11.85 -3.47 4.58
C PRO A 94 11.92 -2.34 3.54
N PRO A 95 11.96 -1.06 3.97
CA PRO A 95 11.94 0.07 3.05
C PRO A 95 13.17 0.07 2.14
N SER A 96 12.97 0.40 0.86
CA SER A 96 14.07 0.54 -0.10
C SER A 96 14.94 1.77 0.20
N PRO A 97 16.19 1.83 -0.30
CA PRO A 97 17.04 3.02 -0.14
C PRO A 97 16.38 4.32 -0.64
N ASN A 98 15.59 4.25 -1.72
CA ASN A 98 14.85 5.40 -2.24
C ASN A 98 13.75 5.87 -1.27
N LEU A 99 13.04 4.94 -0.64
CA LEU A 99 12.03 5.25 0.36
C LEU A 99 12.67 5.84 1.63
N LEU A 100 13.82 5.32 2.06
CA LEU A 100 14.58 5.87 3.18
C LEU A 100 15.08 7.29 2.90
N ARG A 101 15.52 7.58 1.66
CA ARG A 101 15.88 8.93 1.24
C ARG A 101 14.70 9.89 1.28
N TYR A 102 13.51 9.42 0.92
CA TYR A 102 12.29 10.20 1.10
C TYR A 102 12.02 10.47 2.58
N PHE A 103 12.09 9.45 3.45
CA PHE A 103 11.91 9.63 4.89
C PHE A 103 12.93 10.62 5.49
N SER A 104 14.19 10.59 5.06
CA SER A 104 15.20 11.54 5.54
C SER A 104 14.90 12.99 5.13
N SER A 105 14.21 13.20 4.00
CA SER A 105 13.82 14.53 3.53
C SER A 105 12.73 15.18 4.40
N ILE A 106 11.90 14.36 5.05
CA ILE A 106 10.78 14.80 5.91
C ILE A 106 11.08 14.64 7.41
N ALA A 107 12.20 14.03 7.78
CA ALA A 107 12.61 13.87 9.18
C ALA A 107 12.97 15.22 9.82
N THR A 108 12.35 15.52 10.96
CA THR A 108 12.57 16.77 11.71
C THR A 108 13.69 16.66 12.74
N ASN A 109 14.02 15.44 13.19
CA ASN A 109 15.13 15.18 14.09
C ASN A 109 16.46 15.03 13.31
N PRO A 110 17.48 15.87 13.57
CA PRO A 110 18.75 15.82 12.85
C PRO A 110 19.50 14.48 12.96
N LYS A 111 19.42 13.81 14.12
CA LYS A 111 20.09 12.52 14.34
C LYS A 111 19.42 11.42 13.53
N GLU A 112 18.09 11.36 13.55
CA GLU A 112 17.32 10.39 12.75
C GLU A 112 17.51 10.62 11.26
N LYS A 113 17.51 11.88 10.81
CA LYS A 113 17.81 12.24 9.42
C LYS A 113 19.18 11.75 8.98
N ALA A 114 20.22 11.94 9.80
CA ALA A 114 21.56 11.45 9.50
C ALA A 114 21.60 9.92 9.39
N GLN A 115 20.92 9.22 10.30
CA GLN A 115 20.81 7.76 10.26
C GLN A 115 20.07 7.25 9.02
N LEU A 116 18.94 7.88 8.65
CA LEU A 116 18.18 7.52 7.45
C LEU A 116 19.00 7.75 6.17
N ASN A 117 19.78 8.84 6.10
CA ASN A 117 20.69 9.09 4.98
C ASN A 117 21.78 8.02 4.86
N LEU A 118 22.33 7.55 5.97
CA LEU A 118 23.32 6.48 5.98
C LEU A 118 22.73 5.16 5.47
N LEU A 119 21.50 4.84 5.86
CA LEU A 119 20.81 3.61 5.43
C LEU A 119 20.28 3.68 3.98
N ALA A 120 20.24 4.87 3.39
CA ALA A 120 19.72 5.12 2.04
C ALA A 120 20.78 5.02 0.91
N THR A 121 21.96 4.47 1.21
CA THR A 121 23.05 4.21 0.25
C THR A 121 22.93 2.86 -0.43
#